data_AF-A0A0K0EE67-F1
#
_entry.id   AF-A0A0K0EE67-F1
#
_cell.length_a   1.000
_cell.length_b   1.000
_cell.length_c   1.000
_cell.angle_alpha   90.00
_cell.angle_beta   90.00
_cell.angle_gamma   90.00
#
_symmetry.space_group_name_H-M   'P 1'
#
loop_
_entity.id
_entity.type
_entity.pdbx_description
1 polymer ?
#
loop_
_entity_poly.entity_id
_entity_poly.type
_entity_poly.pdbx_seq_one_letter_code
_entity_poly.pdbx_strand_id
1 'polypeptide(L)'
;MKILILFVFNIIIYNIYAQENIAQVDGIDLSSFVPSFLINATDDAKEQYKNIVNNLSLSIGSIKQQIEDIINGQSDEVKAAYEEEKSKTEQIEGELRTNFTASRDNLPEDAKPYFDKILAIIENESLPLNQIPTEISKVSSEITDNNIKNEIAKYFPINLTQQELSSNGIQ
;
A
#
# COMPACT_ATOMS: atom_id res chain seq x y z
N MET A 1 11.02 -1.04 11.07
CA MET A 1 9.74 -0.32 10.93
C MET A 1 8.74 -1.20 10.19
N LYS A 2 7.78 -1.84 10.87
CA LYS A 2 6.58 -2.41 10.20
C LYS A 2 5.99 -1.40 9.21
N ILE A 3 6.00 -0.15 9.66
CA ILE A 3 5.37 1.03 9.10
C ILE A 3 5.85 1.46 7.70
N LEU A 4 6.96 1.03 7.07
CA LEU A 4 7.27 1.54 5.70
C LEU A 4 6.45 0.87 4.59
N ILE A 5 6.34 -0.47 4.63
CA ILE A 5 5.52 -1.22 3.67
C ILE A 5 4.18 -1.59 4.25
N LEU A 6 4.00 -1.58 5.56
CA LEU A 6 2.69 -1.18 6.07
C LEU A 6 2.39 0.30 5.77
N PHE A 7 3.28 1.19 5.31
CA PHE A 7 2.86 2.51 4.79
C PHE A 7 2.26 2.32 3.42
N VAL A 8 2.97 1.69 2.48
CA VAL A 8 2.46 1.50 1.12
C VAL A 8 1.25 0.57 1.12
N PHE A 9 1.28 -0.54 1.88
CA PHE A 9 0.17 -1.47 2.01
C PHE A 9 -0.99 -0.85 2.81
N ASN A 10 -0.76 -0.08 3.90
CA ASN A 10 -1.87 0.68 4.49
C ASN A 10 -2.33 1.81 3.58
N ILE A 11 -1.49 2.49 2.80
CA ILE A 11 -1.93 3.51 1.84
C ILE A 11 -2.76 2.86 0.75
N ILE A 12 -2.44 1.65 0.29
CA ILE A 12 -3.27 0.87 -0.62
C ILE A 12 -4.62 0.52 0.04
N ILE A 13 -4.59 -0.07 1.24
CA ILE A 13 -5.78 -0.42 2.03
C ILE A 13 -6.64 0.83 2.32
N TYR A 14 -6.05 1.94 2.74
CA TYR A 14 -6.72 3.20 3.05
C TYR A 14 -7.18 3.94 1.79
N ASN A 15 -6.50 3.87 0.64
CA ASN A 15 -7.07 4.42 -0.59
C ASN A 15 -8.29 3.61 -1.06
N ILE A 16 -8.37 2.33 -0.69
CA ILE A 16 -9.52 1.47 -0.96
C ILE A 16 -10.65 1.70 0.06
N TYR A 17 -10.35 1.99 1.33
CA TYR A 17 -11.36 2.22 2.38
C TYR A 17 -11.76 3.69 2.61
N ALA A 18 -10.88 4.66 2.30
CA ALA A 18 -10.93 6.02 2.82
C ALA A 18 -10.89 7.10 1.73
N GLN A 19 -11.54 6.86 0.58
CA GLN A 19 -11.82 7.91 -0.42
C GLN A 19 -12.53 9.15 0.17
N GLU A 20 -13.06 9.09 1.40
CA GLU A 20 -13.66 10.23 2.09
C GLU A 20 -12.82 10.84 3.25
N ASN A 21 -11.79 10.17 3.80
CA ASN A 21 -11.09 10.64 5.02
C ASN A 21 -9.59 10.23 5.11
N ILE A 22 -8.79 10.63 4.12
CA ILE A 22 -7.36 10.24 3.98
C ILE A 22 -6.46 10.73 5.15
N ALA A 23 -6.89 11.72 5.93
CA ALA A 23 -6.03 12.46 6.86
C ALA A 23 -6.04 12.02 8.33
N GLN A 24 -6.74 10.94 8.73
CA GLN A 24 -6.75 10.47 10.12
C GLN A 24 -6.78 8.94 10.25
N VAL A 25 -5.68 8.37 10.73
CA VAL A 25 -5.58 6.96 11.15
C VAL A 25 -5.47 6.91 12.66
N ASP A 26 -6.50 6.42 13.36
CA ASP A 26 -6.63 6.52 14.82
C ASP A 26 -6.41 7.95 15.37
N GLY A 27 -6.79 8.97 14.59
CA GLY A 27 -6.55 10.38 14.88
C GLY A 27 -5.14 10.89 14.56
N ILE A 28 -4.26 10.05 14.02
CA ILE A 28 -2.92 10.42 13.54
C ILE A 28 -3.03 10.98 12.13
N ASP A 29 -2.60 12.23 11.96
CA ASP A 29 -2.44 12.85 10.65
C ASP A 29 -1.18 12.33 9.95
N LEU A 30 -1.36 11.35 9.05
CA LEU A 30 -0.28 10.76 8.28
C LEU A 30 0.41 11.75 7.34
N SER A 31 -0.24 12.85 6.95
CA SER A 31 0.39 13.88 6.10
C SER A 31 1.51 14.62 6.85
N SER A 32 1.44 14.65 8.18
CA SER A 32 2.46 15.23 9.06
C SER A 32 3.62 14.26 9.39
N PHE A 33 3.48 12.97 9.10
CA PHE A 33 4.41 11.93 9.55
C PHE A 33 5.77 12.01 8.84
N VAL A 34 6.84 12.09 9.63
CA VAL A 34 8.23 12.01 9.17
C VAL A 34 8.86 10.74 9.74
N PRO A 35 9.40 9.82 8.91
CA PRO A 35 10.00 8.58 9.38
C PRO A 35 11.32 8.84 10.12
N SER A 36 11.68 7.93 11.02
CA SER A 36 12.86 8.08 11.89
C SER A 36 14.18 8.26 11.15
N PHE A 37 14.34 7.66 9.95
CA PHE A 37 15.56 7.86 9.15
C PHE A 37 15.74 9.30 8.65
N LEU A 38 14.67 10.10 8.59
CA LEU A 38 14.71 11.52 8.24
C LEU A 38 14.81 12.45 9.46
N ILE A 39 14.92 11.96 10.70
CA ILE A 39 14.92 12.84 11.89
C ILE A 39 16.02 13.93 11.82
N ASN A 40 17.21 13.53 11.38
CA ASN A 40 18.40 14.38 11.20
C ASN A 40 18.58 14.87 9.74
N ALA A 41 17.59 14.66 8.88
CA ALA A 41 17.57 15.23 7.53
C ALA A 41 17.21 16.72 7.56
N THR A 42 17.53 17.42 6.46
CA THR A 42 17.13 18.81 6.25
C THR A 42 15.60 18.97 6.20
N ASP A 43 15.08 20.15 6.56
CA ASP A 43 13.63 20.40 6.53
C ASP A 43 13.07 20.35 5.10
N ASP A 44 13.86 20.74 4.10
CA ASP A 44 13.54 20.57 2.67
C ASP A 44 13.39 19.08 2.31
N ALA A 45 14.32 18.20 2.72
CA ALA A 45 14.21 16.76 2.50
C ALA A 45 12.98 16.13 3.20
N LYS A 46 12.64 16.58 4.40
CA LYS A 46 11.44 16.15 5.13
C LYS A 46 10.17 16.56 4.39
N GLU A 47 10.14 17.76 3.81
CA GLU A 47 9.00 18.27 3.05
C GLU A 47 8.88 17.60 1.67
N GLN A 48 9.99 17.37 0.97
CA GLN A 48 10.00 16.60 -0.28
C GLN A 48 9.51 15.16 -0.05
N TYR A 49 9.94 14.50 1.04
CA TYR A 49 9.42 13.19 1.43
C TYR A 49 7.89 13.18 1.60
N LYS A 50 7.33 14.15 2.32
CA LYS A 50 5.87 14.27 2.49
C LYS A 50 5.16 14.45 1.14
N ASN A 51 5.71 15.28 0.26
CA ASN A 51 5.14 15.51 -1.07
C ASN A 51 5.16 14.23 -1.92
N ILE A 52 6.19 13.39 -1.80
CA ILE A 52 6.26 12.08 -2.48
C ILE A 52 5.19 11.13 -1.94
N VAL A 53 5.14 10.91 -0.61
CA VAL A 53 4.26 9.87 -0.05
C VAL A 53 2.78 10.23 -0.08
N ASN A 54 2.44 11.52 -0.16
CA ASN A 54 1.07 11.98 -0.38
C ASN A 54 0.67 12.02 -1.87
N ASN A 55 1.61 11.84 -2.81
CA ASN A 55 1.32 11.89 -4.25
C ASN A 55 0.89 10.52 -4.79
N LEU A 56 -0.42 10.27 -4.75
CA LEU A 56 -1.06 9.04 -5.21
C LEU A 56 -0.93 8.76 -6.74
N SER A 57 -0.41 9.71 -7.53
CA SER A 57 -0.10 9.48 -8.95
C SER A 57 1.24 8.76 -9.18
N LEU A 58 2.09 8.68 -8.16
CA LEU A 58 3.33 7.92 -8.22
C LEU A 58 3.08 6.42 -8.03
N SER A 59 3.95 5.60 -8.61
CA SER A 59 4.02 4.16 -8.32
C SER A 59 5.00 3.88 -7.17
N ILE A 60 4.96 2.66 -6.62
CA ILE A 60 5.86 2.24 -5.53
C ILE A 60 7.33 2.39 -5.94
N GLY A 61 7.71 1.95 -7.14
CA GLY A 61 9.07 2.08 -7.67
C GLY A 61 9.50 3.54 -7.84
N SER A 62 8.59 4.41 -8.28
CA SER A 62 8.85 5.86 -8.36
C SER A 62 9.01 6.51 -6.98
N ILE A 63 8.26 6.05 -5.97
CA ILE A 63 8.40 6.51 -4.58
C ILE A 63 9.73 6.05 -4.00
N LYS A 64 10.10 4.77 -4.18
CA LYS A 64 11.41 4.22 -3.78
C LYS A 64 12.55 5.05 -4.38
N GLN A 65 12.54 5.28 -5.69
CA GLN A 65 13.58 6.08 -6.37
C GLN A 65 13.64 7.53 -5.88
N GLN A 66 12.52 8.25 -5.79
CA GLN A 66 12.54 9.66 -5.37
C GLN A 66 12.97 9.82 -3.89
N ILE A 67 12.72 8.84 -3.03
CA ILE A 67 13.26 8.82 -1.67
C ILE A 67 14.78 8.58 -1.69
N GLU A 68 15.28 7.64 -2.50
CA GLU A 68 16.73 7.45 -2.68
C GLU A 68 17.42 8.74 -3.18
N ASP A 69 16.81 9.45 -4.13
CA ASP A 69 17.33 10.71 -4.67
C ASP A 69 17.44 11.80 -3.59
N ILE A 70 16.45 11.91 -2.69
CA ILE A 70 16.51 12.80 -1.51
C ILE A 70 17.67 12.40 -0.59
N ILE A 71 17.76 11.12 -0.25
CA ILE A 71 18.73 10.57 0.70
C ILE A 71 20.16 10.74 0.19
N ASN A 72 20.39 10.59 -1.12
CA ASN A 72 21.69 10.84 -1.75
C ASN A 72 22.23 12.25 -1.48
N GLY A 73 21.35 13.24 -1.33
CA GLY A 73 21.69 14.62 -0.94
C GLY A 73 21.90 14.88 0.56
N GLN A 74 21.62 13.92 1.45
CA GLN A 74 21.73 14.11 2.91
C GLN A 74 23.10 13.66 3.47
N SER A 75 23.27 13.84 4.79
CA SER A 75 24.46 13.43 5.55
C SER A 75 24.62 11.90 5.62
N ASP A 76 25.84 11.45 5.92
CA ASP A 76 26.17 10.02 6.07
C ASP A 76 25.36 9.34 7.18
N GLU A 77 24.99 10.08 8.24
CA GLU A 77 24.12 9.60 9.32
C GLU A 77 22.71 9.27 8.81
N VAL A 78 22.13 10.16 8.00
CA VAL A 78 20.80 9.96 7.39
C VAL A 78 20.84 8.82 6.36
N LYS A 79 21.93 8.72 5.58
CA LYS A 79 22.15 7.59 4.65
C LYS A 79 22.24 6.26 5.40
N ALA A 80 23.02 6.18 6.48
CA ALA A 80 23.13 4.97 7.28
C ALA A 80 21.79 4.57 7.92
N ALA A 81 21.03 5.54 8.45
CA ALA A 81 19.70 5.30 9.01
C ALA A 81 18.69 4.84 7.93
N TYR A 82 18.80 5.35 6.70
CA TYR A 82 17.98 4.91 5.57
C TYR A 82 18.31 3.47 5.15
N GLU A 83 19.59 3.11 5.00
CA GLU A 83 20.00 1.74 4.63
C GLU A 83 19.60 0.69 5.69
N GLU A 84 19.74 1.02 6.98
CA GLU A 84 19.24 0.16 8.07
C GLU A 84 17.72 -0.09 7.94
N GLU A 85 16.97 0.94 7.55
CA GLU A 85 15.51 0.87 7.45
C GLU A 85 15.03 0.24 6.14
N LYS A 86 15.78 0.40 5.04
CA LYS A 86 15.60 -0.32 3.78
C LYS A 86 15.78 -1.82 4.00
N SER A 87 16.84 -2.24 4.69
CA SER A 87 17.08 -3.65 5.02
C SER A 87 15.96 -4.27 5.89
N LYS A 88 15.48 -3.56 6.92
CA LYS A 88 14.30 -3.98 7.70
C LYS A 88 13.04 -4.08 6.84
N THR A 89 12.87 -3.15 5.91
CA THR A 89 11.73 -3.11 5.00
C THR A 89 11.72 -4.33 4.08
N GLU A 90 12.87 -4.68 3.48
CA GLU A 90 13.05 -5.88 2.66
C GLU A 90 12.77 -7.18 3.44
N GLN A 91 13.20 -7.27 4.71
CA GLN A 91 12.83 -8.39 5.57
C GLN A 91 11.30 -8.51 5.74
N ILE A 92 10.62 -7.39 5.97
CA ILE A 92 9.16 -7.35 6.15
C ILE A 92 8.43 -7.67 4.84
N GLU A 93 8.93 -7.26 3.67
CA GLU A 93 8.42 -7.74 2.37
C GLU A 93 8.50 -9.26 2.28
N GLY A 94 9.64 -9.87 2.66
CA GLY A 94 9.83 -11.32 2.66
C GLY A 94 8.87 -12.06 3.59
N GLU A 95 8.67 -11.55 4.81
CA GLU A 95 7.69 -12.08 5.77
C GLU A 95 6.25 -11.97 5.23
N LEU A 96 5.87 -10.83 4.64
CA LEU A 96 4.55 -10.63 4.03
C LEU A 96 4.32 -11.57 2.83
N ARG A 97 5.28 -11.69 1.92
CA ARG A 97 5.22 -12.62 0.76
C ARG A 97 5.09 -14.07 1.21
N THR A 98 5.79 -14.46 2.28
CA THR A 98 5.66 -15.79 2.90
C THR A 98 4.24 -16.00 3.45
N ASN A 99 3.70 -15.01 4.16
CA ASN A 99 2.34 -15.07 4.71
C ASN A 99 1.26 -15.09 3.62
N PHE A 100 1.42 -14.34 2.51
CA PHE A 100 0.51 -14.42 1.37
C PHE A 100 0.59 -15.77 0.67
N THR A 101 1.78 -16.35 0.50
CA THR A 101 1.93 -17.70 -0.08
C THR A 101 1.22 -18.74 0.79
N ALA A 102 1.44 -18.73 2.11
CA ALA A 102 0.75 -19.62 3.03
C ALA A 102 -0.77 -19.40 3.07
N SER A 103 -1.23 -18.15 2.95
CA SER A 103 -2.66 -17.81 2.84
C SER A 103 -3.28 -18.38 1.57
N ARG A 104 -2.61 -18.18 0.44
CA ARG A 104 -2.98 -18.64 -0.89
C ARG A 104 -3.09 -20.15 -0.99
N ASP A 105 -2.21 -20.89 -0.34
CA ASP A 105 -2.26 -22.36 -0.33
C ASP A 105 -3.42 -22.93 0.50
N ASN A 106 -3.90 -22.18 1.51
CA ASN A 106 -5.07 -22.52 2.32
C ASN A 106 -6.42 -22.13 1.66
N LEU A 107 -6.42 -21.37 0.57
CA LEU A 107 -7.64 -21.01 -0.15
C LEU A 107 -8.23 -22.18 -0.95
N PRO A 108 -9.56 -22.18 -1.20
CA PRO A 108 -10.19 -23.00 -2.24
C PRO A 108 -9.52 -22.84 -3.61
N GLU A 109 -9.44 -23.92 -4.40
CA GLU A 109 -8.76 -23.91 -5.71
C GLU A 109 -9.34 -22.92 -6.73
N ASP A 110 -10.64 -22.64 -6.65
CA ASP A 110 -11.33 -21.63 -7.46
C ASP A 110 -11.07 -20.18 -7.00
N ALA A 111 -10.67 -19.98 -5.75
CA ALA A 111 -10.28 -18.67 -5.21
C ALA A 111 -8.83 -18.29 -5.56
N LYS A 112 -7.92 -19.27 -5.68
CA LYS A 112 -6.48 -19.05 -5.93
C LYS A 112 -6.19 -18.15 -7.13
N PRO A 113 -6.81 -18.32 -8.32
CA PRO A 113 -6.54 -17.46 -9.48
C PRO A 113 -6.85 -15.97 -9.25
N TYR A 114 -7.91 -15.66 -8.48
CA TYR A 114 -8.27 -14.29 -8.16
C TYR A 114 -7.37 -13.69 -7.07
N PHE A 115 -6.98 -14.50 -6.09
CA PHE A 115 -5.97 -14.11 -5.11
C PHE A 115 -4.63 -13.80 -5.79
N ASP A 116 -4.16 -14.66 -6.70
CA ASP A 116 -2.92 -14.48 -7.45
C ASP A 116 -2.96 -13.20 -8.30
N LYS A 117 -4.11 -12.87 -8.92
CA LYS A 117 -4.33 -11.60 -9.63
C LYS A 117 -4.24 -10.37 -8.70
N ILE A 118 -4.90 -10.40 -7.54
CA ILE A 118 -4.90 -9.28 -6.58
C ILE A 118 -3.49 -9.07 -6.01
N LEU A 119 -2.78 -10.16 -5.66
CA LEU A 119 -1.40 -10.10 -5.22
C LEU A 119 -0.49 -9.49 -6.30
N ALA A 120 -0.63 -9.91 -7.56
CA ALA A 120 0.14 -9.35 -8.67
C ALA A 120 -0.11 -7.86 -8.92
N ILE A 121 -1.33 -7.36 -8.64
CA ILE A 121 -1.64 -5.91 -8.70
C ILE A 121 -0.93 -5.16 -7.57
N ILE A 122 -0.97 -5.69 -6.35
CA ILE A 122 -0.36 -5.09 -5.16
C ILE A 122 1.17 -5.06 -5.25
N GLU A 123 1.77 -6.12 -5.80
CA GLU A 123 3.22 -6.23 -5.98
C GLU A 123 3.74 -5.49 -7.22
N ASN A 124 2.87 -4.88 -8.02
CA ASN A 124 3.28 -4.16 -9.23
C ASN A 124 3.83 -2.76 -8.89
N GLU A 125 5.16 -2.68 -8.73
CA GLU A 125 5.84 -1.43 -8.42
C GLU A 125 5.76 -0.34 -9.51
N SER A 126 5.29 -0.68 -10.71
CA SER A 126 5.06 0.27 -11.81
C SER A 126 3.65 0.86 -11.84
N LEU A 127 2.70 0.29 -11.08
CA LEU A 127 1.31 0.76 -11.05
C LEU A 127 1.18 1.98 -10.11
N PRO A 128 0.64 3.12 -10.57
CA PRO A 128 0.30 4.26 -9.72
C PRO A 128 -0.63 3.86 -8.56
N LEU A 129 -0.39 4.40 -7.37
CA LEU A 129 -1.16 4.05 -6.16
C LEU A 129 -2.66 4.30 -6.32
N ASN A 130 -3.06 5.36 -7.03
CA ASN A 130 -4.46 5.68 -7.32
C ASN A 130 -5.15 4.71 -8.31
N GLN A 131 -4.40 3.87 -9.03
CA GLN A 131 -4.96 2.85 -9.93
C GLN A 131 -5.20 1.51 -9.24
N ILE A 132 -4.49 1.21 -8.15
CA ILE A 132 -4.61 -0.06 -7.41
C ILE A 132 -6.07 -0.36 -6.97
N PRO A 133 -6.85 0.59 -6.40
CA PRO A 133 -8.25 0.35 -6.09
C PRO A 133 -9.09 -0.06 -7.32
N THR A 134 -8.85 0.59 -8.46
CA THR A 134 -9.56 0.32 -9.71
C THR A 134 -9.22 -1.05 -10.28
N GLU A 135 -7.94 -1.44 -10.30
CA GLU A 135 -7.54 -2.76 -10.80
C GLU A 135 -8.05 -3.89 -9.89
N ILE A 136 -8.04 -3.72 -8.56
CA ILE A 136 -8.59 -4.72 -7.64
C ILE A 136 -10.13 -4.78 -7.74
N SER A 137 -10.80 -3.65 -7.97
CA SER A 137 -12.25 -3.63 -8.24
C SER A 137 -12.61 -4.40 -9.52
N LYS A 138 -11.80 -4.31 -10.58
CA LYS A 138 -11.99 -5.14 -11.79
C LYS A 138 -11.91 -6.63 -11.45
N VAL A 139 -10.87 -7.08 -10.73
CA VAL A 139 -10.77 -8.49 -10.33
C VAL A 139 -11.94 -8.92 -9.46
N SER A 140 -12.39 -8.08 -8.50
CA SER A 140 -13.59 -8.36 -7.70
C SER A 140 -14.86 -8.54 -8.56
N SER A 141 -14.99 -7.79 -9.66
CA SER A 141 -16.15 -7.89 -10.57
C SER A 141 -16.18 -9.18 -11.39
N GLU A 142 -15.03 -9.85 -11.56
CA GLU A 142 -14.96 -11.18 -12.19
C GLU A 142 -15.45 -12.31 -11.27
N ILE A 143 -15.39 -12.12 -9.95
CA ILE A 143 -15.75 -13.13 -8.97
C ILE A 143 -17.28 -13.14 -8.79
N THR A 144 -17.96 -14.11 -9.39
CA THR A 144 -19.42 -14.26 -9.26
C THR A 144 -19.87 -14.92 -7.95
N ASP A 145 -19.01 -15.71 -7.30
CA ASP A 145 -19.33 -16.37 -6.02
C ASP A 145 -18.92 -15.49 -4.82
N ASN A 146 -19.91 -15.06 -4.04
CA ASN A 146 -19.68 -14.27 -2.83
C ASN A 146 -18.87 -15.02 -1.76
N ASN A 147 -18.91 -16.36 -1.73
CA ASN A 147 -18.05 -17.14 -0.84
C ASN A 147 -16.57 -16.98 -1.22
N ILE A 148 -16.24 -17.05 -2.51
CA ILE A 148 -14.87 -16.80 -3.00
C ILE A 148 -14.43 -15.37 -2.62
N LYS A 149 -15.30 -14.36 -2.80
CA LYS A 149 -15.01 -12.98 -2.35
C LYS A 149 -14.72 -12.93 -0.84
N ASN A 150 -15.54 -13.59 -0.03
CA ASN A 150 -15.40 -13.62 1.42
C ASN A 150 -14.13 -14.35 1.88
N GLU A 151 -13.74 -15.44 1.22
CA GLU A 151 -12.48 -16.14 1.53
C GLU A 151 -11.26 -15.27 1.23
N ILE A 152 -11.24 -14.58 0.08
CA ILE A 152 -10.15 -13.68 -0.31
C ILE A 152 -10.07 -12.44 0.60
N ALA A 153 -11.22 -11.88 0.99
CA ALA A 153 -11.31 -10.70 1.87
C ALA A 153 -10.78 -10.92 3.30
N LYS A 154 -10.55 -12.18 3.72
CA LYS A 154 -9.87 -12.48 5.01
C LYS A 154 -8.38 -12.11 4.99
N TYR A 155 -7.77 -12.07 3.81
CA TYR A 155 -6.33 -11.91 3.62
C TYR A 155 -5.97 -10.55 3.03
N PHE A 156 -6.82 -10.01 2.17
CA PHE A 156 -6.76 -8.62 1.75
C PHE A 156 -7.87 -7.85 2.47
N PRO A 157 -7.55 -6.97 3.44
CA PRO A 157 -8.51 -6.02 3.98
C PRO A 157 -8.77 -4.95 2.91
N ILE A 158 -9.65 -5.33 1.97
CA ILE A 158 -10.08 -4.60 0.80
C ILE A 158 -11.57 -4.91 0.71
N ASN A 159 -12.38 -3.88 0.47
CA ASN A 159 -13.83 -4.01 0.43
C ASN A 159 -14.31 -4.68 -0.87
N LEU A 160 -14.07 -5.99 -1.01
CA LEU A 160 -14.48 -6.79 -2.17
C LEU A 160 -16.00 -6.97 -2.26
N THR A 161 -16.73 -6.75 -1.15
CA THR A 161 -18.13 -7.14 -0.98
C THR A 161 -19.13 -5.97 -1.04
N GLN A 162 -18.76 -4.75 -0.64
CA GLN A 162 -19.64 -3.58 -0.80
C GLN A 162 -19.51 -2.97 -2.20
N GLN A 163 -20.18 -3.58 -3.18
CA GLN A 163 -20.32 -3.03 -4.53
C GLN A 163 -21.76 -2.59 -4.86
N GLU A 164 -22.65 -2.50 -3.86
CA GLU A 164 -23.86 -1.68 -3.94
C GLU A 164 -23.52 -0.21 -3.64
N LEU A 165 -22.81 0.44 -4.57
CA LEU A 165 -22.85 1.90 -4.66
C LEU A 165 -24.30 2.29 -4.93
N SER A 166 -24.88 3.06 -4.02
CA SER A 166 -26.30 3.43 -3.99
C SER A 166 -26.72 4.20 -5.24
N SER A 167 -27.19 3.48 -6.26
CA SER A 167 -27.94 4.01 -7.40
C SER A 167 -29.36 4.47 -6.99
N ASN A 168 -29.44 5.28 -5.94
CA ASN A 168 -30.64 5.90 -5.37
C ASN A 168 -30.21 7.23 -4.73
N GLY A 169 -30.62 8.41 -5.21
CA GLY A 169 -31.35 8.72 -6.43
C GLY A 169 -31.44 10.24 -6.57
N ILE A 170 -31.22 10.76 -7.78
CA ILE A 170 -31.47 12.17 -8.10
C ILE A 170 -32.53 12.21 -9.20
N GLN A 171 -33.78 12.39 -8.77
CA GLN A 171 -34.91 12.91 -9.54
C GLN A 171 -35.52 14.06 -8.74
#